data_AF-A0A9D6MPZ4-F1
#
_entry.id   AF-A0A9D6MPZ4-F1
#
_cell.length_a   1.000
_cell.length_b   1.000
_cell.length_c   1.000
_cell.angle_alpha   90.00
_cell.angle_beta   90.00
_cell.angle_gamma   90.00
#
_symmetry.space_group_name_H-M   'P 1'
#
loop_
_entity.id
_entity.type
_entity.pdbx_description
1 polymer ?
#
loop_
_entity_poly.entity_id
_entity_poly.type
_entity_poly.pdbx_seq_one_letter_code
_entity_poly.pdbx_strand_id
1 'polypeptide(L)'
;MARLKCCCSICRESRRTQAWPQSNHPISRAATTAVTWRHPLTIRSRGCCVPAPASNGNRHVPQKRAGLRPDLFPTSSRHLKEKIVINTNTAPYAALLLRLSLGIMFIAHALLKLVVFTLPGTVKFFETLGYPGTLAYVVFSAELVGGALLVLGVYTRWVSLALIPILIGAAMVHVPNGWVFSAPNGGWEYPVFLAVACAVQALLGDGALALRTSATSPARQPA
;
A
#
# COMPACT_ATOMS: atom_id res chain seq x y z
N MET A 1 -60.87 -17.51 -23.81
CA MET A 1 -59.99 -16.57 -24.53
C MET A 1 -59.67 -15.38 -23.63
N ALA A 2 -58.43 -15.23 -23.17
CA ALA A 2 -57.77 -13.94 -22.91
C ALA A 2 -56.37 -14.21 -22.33
N ARG A 3 -55.39 -13.53 -22.90
CA ARG A 3 -53.95 -13.72 -22.71
C ARG A 3 -53.49 -13.11 -21.37
N LEU A 4 -52.71 -13.86 -20.58
CA LEU A 4 -51.87 -13.29 -19.54
C LEU A 4 -50.41 -13.33 -20.01
N LYS A 5 -49.99 -12.21 -20.61
CA LYS A 5 -48.59 -11.85 -20.81
C LYS A 5 -48.02 -11.46 -19.45
N CYS A 6 -47.17 -12.31 -18.86
CA CYS A 6 -46.30 -11.87 -17.77
C CYS A 6 -45.11 -11.16 -18.41
N CYS A 7 -45.20 -9.82 -18.47
CA CYS A 7 -44.11 -8.95 -18.90
C CYS A 7 -43.45 -8.39 -17.64
N CYS A 8 -42.19 -8.76 -17.45
CA CYS A 8 -41.28 -8.20 -16.44
C CYS A 8 -41.26 -6.66 -16.54
N SER A 9 -41.84 -5.96 -15.56
CA SER A 9 -41.93 -4.49 -15.55
C SER A 9 -40.61 -3.79 -15.19
N ILE A 10 -39.54 -4.55 -14.90
CA ILE A 10 -38.24 -4.01 -14.51
C ILE A 10 -37.35 -3.62 -15.71
N CYS A 11 -37.69 -4.03 -16.94
CA CYS A 11 -36.86 -3.75 -18.11
C CYS A 11 -37.30 -2.51 -18.95
N ARG A 12 -38.24 -1.69 -18.45
CA ARG A 12 -38.79 -0.52 -19.20
C ARG A 12 -38.50 0.85 -18.56
N GLU A 13 -37.64 0.95 -17.55
CA GLU A 13 -37.36 2.25 -16.90
C GLU A 13 -35.99 2.85 -17.24
N SER A 14 -35.09 2.15 -17.95
CA SER A 14 -33.74 2.66 -18.24
C SER A 14 -33.62 3.55 -19.50
N ARG A 15 -34.73 4.07 -20.04
CA ARG A 15 -34.74 4.81 -21.31
C ARG A 15 -35.51 6.14 -21.29
N ARG A 16 -35.59 6.81 -20.13
CA ARG A 16 -36.33 8.09 -20.01
C ARG A 16 -35.65 9.23 -19.25
N THR A 17 -34.34 9.20 -19.02
CA THR A 17 -33.64 10.32 -18.37
C THR A 17 -32.27 10.62 -19.00
N GLN A 18 -32.27 10.96 -20.29
CA GLN A 18 -31.19 11.74 -20.89
C GLN A 18 -31.78 12.75 -21.88
N ALA A 19 -32.29 13.86 -21.34
CA ALA A 19 -32.57 15.06 -22.09
C ALA A 19 -31.92 16.22 -21.33
N TRP A 20 -30.79 16.71 -21.87
CA TRP A 20 -30.10 17.89 -21.37
C TRP A 20 -30.80 19.15 -21.89
N PRO A 21 -31.22 20.11 -21.04
CA PRO A 21 -31.63 21.41 -21.51
C PRO A 21 -30.39 22.28 -21.77
N GLN A 22 -30.30 22.85 -22.98
CA GLN A 22 -29.40 23.97 -23.26
C GLN A 22 -30.04 25.26 -22.77
N SER A 23 -29.34 26.03 -21.94
CA SER A 23 -29.67 27.43 -21.68
C SER A 23 -28.39 28.26 -21.52
N ASN A 24 -28.20 29.18 -22.46
CA ASN A 24 -27.25 30.28 -22.39
C ASN A 24 -27.64 31.27 -21.28
N HIS A 25 -26.65 31.89 -20.59
CA HIS A 25 -26.57 33.30 -20.15
C HIS A 25 -25.52 33.52 -19.02
N PRO A 26 -25.00 34.75 -18.82
CA PRO A 26 -23.63 34.98 -18.34
C PRO A 26 -23.46 35.39 -16.85
N ILE A 27 -22.23 35.14 -16.37
CA ILE A 27 -21.43 35.72 -15.27
C ILE A 27 -22.13 36.66 -14.26
N SER A 28 -22.20 36.25 -12.97
CA SER A 28 -21.72 37.07 -11.83
C SER A 28 -21.57 36.28 -10.50
N ARG A 29 -20.42 36.51 -9.86
CA ARG A 29 -20.05 36.56 -8.42
C ARG A 29 -20.63 35.58 -7.38
N ALA A 30 -19.67 34.86 -6.76
CA ALA A 30 -19.44 34.64 -5.32
C ALA A 30 -20.56 34.01 -4.44
N ALA A 31 -20.31 32.78 -3.97
CA ALA A 31 -20.56 32.37 -2.57
C ALA A 31 -19.97 30.97 -2.28
N THR A 32 -18.98 30.96 -1.40
CA THR A 32 -18.68 30.00 -0.32
C THR A 32 -19.33 28.62 -0.37
N THR A 33 -18.52 27.58 -0.62
CA THR A 33 -18.90 26.16 -0.55
C THR A 33 -18.86 25.65 0.90
N ALA A 34 -20.03 25.45 1.51
CA ALA A 34 -20.19 24.60 2.69
C ALA A 34 -20.72 23.22 2.24
N VAL A 35 -19.81 22.26 2.10
CA VAL A 35 -20.13 20.86 1.77
C VAL A 35 -20.63 20.18 3.05
N THR A 36 -21.94 20.03 3.19
CA THR A 36 -22.54 19.25 4.28
C THR A 36 -22.79 17.82 3.80
N TRP A 37 -22.07 16.86 4.37
CA TRP A 37 -22.29 15.43 4.16
C TRP A 37 -23.52 14.99 4.96
N ARG A 38 -24.63 14.66 4.28
CA ARG A 38 -25.77 13.94 4.88
C ARG A 38 -25.71 12.48 4.46
N HIS A 39 -25.56 11.58 5.42
CA HIS A 39 -25.88 10.17 5.27
C HIS A 39 -27.39 9.95 5.52
N PRO A 40 -28.05 9.12 4.71
CA PRO A 40 -29.21 8.39 5.20
C PRO A 40 -29.17 6.93 4.77
N LEU A 41 -28.92 6.00 5.68
CA LEU A 41 -29.29 4.59 5.48
C LEU A 41 -29.83 3.99 6.78
N THR A 42 -31.12 4.24 7.01
CA THR A 42 -31.96 3.39 7.85
C THR A 42 -32.44 2.20 7.02
N ILE A 43 -31.81 1.03 7.20
CA ILE A 43 -32.31 -0.23 6.65
C ILE A 43 -33.40 -0.75 7.59
N ARG A 44 -34.66 -0.55 7.19
CA ARG A 44 -35.84 -1.10 7.85
C ARG A 44 -36.06 -2.54 7.37
N SER A 45 -35.84 -3.50 8.26
CA SER A 45 -36.17 -4.92 8.07
C SER A 45 -37.67 -5.09 7.82
N ARG A 46 -38.07 -5.38 6.58
CA ARG A 46 -39.42 -5.89 6.30
C ARG A 46 -39.38 -7.41 6.38
N GLY A 47 -40.07 -7.93 7.40
CA GLY A 47 -40.26 -9.36 7.60
C GLY A 47 -40.89 -10.01 6.38
N CYS A 48 -40.30 -11.13 5.96
CA CYS A 48 -40.93 -12.05 5.03
C CYS A 48 -42.01 -12.83 5.79
N CYS A 49 -43.27 -12.41 5.64
CA CYS A 49 -44.40 -13.27 5.95
C CYS A 49 -44.42 -14.41 4.92
N VAL A 50 -44.19 -15.64 5.38
CA VAL A 50 -44.47 -16.86 4.61
C VAL A 50 -45.75 -17.47 5.15
N PRO A 51 -46.78 -17.76 4.33
CA PRO A 51 -47.99 -18.41 4.80
C PRO A 51 -47.73 -19.88 5.17
N ALA A 52 -48.25 -20.32 6.31
CA ALA A 52 -48.22 -21.71 6.75
C ALA A 52 -49.26 -22.54 5.96
N PRO A 53 -48.90 -23.76 5.48
CA PRO A 53 -49.89 -24.69 4.94
C PRO A 53 -50.58 -25.46 6.08
N ALA A 54 -51.90 -25.59 5.98
CA ALA A 54 -52.71 -26.42 6.86
C ALA A 54 -52.36 -27.90 6.69
N SER A 55 -51.99 -28.59 7.78
CA SER A 55 -51.77 -30.04 7.78
C SER A 55 -52.92 -30.77 8.48
N ASN A 56 -53.69 -31.52 7.69
CA ASN A 56 -54.63 -32.53 8.16
C ASN A 56 -53.91 -33.89 8.30
N GLY A 57 -54.23 -34.63 9.36
CA GLY A 57 -54.20 -36.10 9.36
C GLY A 57 -52.87 -36.77 9.70
N ASN A 58 -52.82 -37.33 10.92
CA ASN A 58 -52.04 -38.47 11.38
C ASN A 58 -51.10 -39.12 10.35
N ARG A 59 -49.79 -39.01 10.58
CA ARG A 59 -48.81 -39.98 10.09
C ARG A 59 -47.74 -40.23 11.15
N HIS A 60 -47.61 -41.49 11.52
CA HIS A 60 -46.54 -42.01 12.36
C HIS A 60 -45.17 -41.62 11.79
N VAL A 61 -44.34 -40.98 12.62
CA VAL A 61 -42.93 -40.70 12.31
C VAL A 61 -42.09 -41.90 12.76
N PRO A 62 -41.37 -42.60 11.88
CA PRO A 62 -40.34 -43.55 12.30
C PRO A 62 -39.14 -42.76 12.80
N GLN A 63 -38.69 -43.03 14.04
CA GLN A 63 -37.39 -42.58 14.54
C GLN A 63 -36.26 -43.25 13.73
N LYS A 64 -35.84 -42.63 12.63
CA LYS A 64 -34.56 -42.94 12.00
C LYS A 64 -33.44 -42.27 12.81
N ARG A 65 -32.56 -43.13 13.34
CA ARG A 65 -31.31 -42.79 14.04
C ARG A 65 -30.60 -41.63 13.35
N ALA A 66 -30.35 -40.56 14.09
CA ALA A 66 -29.51 -39.45 13.67
C ALA A 66 -28.09 -39.97 13.45
N GLY A 67 -27.76 -40.28 12.19
CA GLY A 67 -26.38 -40.37 11.75
C GLY A 67 -25.78 -38.98 11.85
N LEU A 68 -24.79 -38.82 12.72
CA LEU A 68 -23.95 -37.64 12.83
C LEU A 68 -23.24 -37.44 11.48
N ARG A 69 -23.71 -36.49 10.68
CA ARG A 69 -23.05 -36.06 9.44
C ARG A 69 -21.79 -35.25 9.81
N PRO A 70 -20.56 -35.70 9.48
CA PRO A 70 -19.34 -34.95 9.81
C PRO A 70 -19.02 -33.82 8.82
N ASP A 71 -19.91 -33.54 7.87
CA ASP A 71 -19.71 -32.65 6.74
C ASP A 71 -20.60 -31.40 6.82
N LEU A 72 -20.40 -30.58 7.85
CA LEU A 72 -20.95 -29.22 7.85
C LEU A 72 -19.96 -28.18 8.43
N PHE A 73 -18.70 -28.29 8.04
CA PHE A 73 -17.83 -27.12 8.03
C PHE A 73 -17.87 -26.53 6.62
N PRO A 74 -18.60 -25.42 6.38
CA PRO A 74 -18.40 -24.68 5.15
C PRO A 74 -16.92 -24.31 5.10
N THR A 75 -16.24 -24.73 4.03
CA THR A 75 -14.85 -24.35 3.74
C THR A 75 -14.81 -22.85 3.44
N SER A 76 -14.90 -22.05 4.51
CA SER A 76 -14.77 -20.59 4.52
C SER A 76 -13.30 -20.17 4.37
N SER A 77 -12.58 -20.83 3.48
CA SER A 77 -11.24 -20.42 3.06
C SER A 77 -11.29 -19.58 1.77
N ARG A 78 -12.39 -19.65 1.02
CA ARG A 78 -12.57 -18.84 -0.21
C ARG A 78 -12.94 -17.38 0.07
N HIS A 79 -13.63 -17.10 1.18
CA HIS A 79 -14.17 -15.76 1.47
C HIS A 79 -13.16 -14.81 2.13
N LEU A 80 -12.11 -15.34 2.79
CA LEU A 80 -11.03 -14.52 3.36
C LEU A 80 -9.98 -14.06 2.34
N LYS A 81 -9.99 -14.63 1.13
CA LYS A 81 -9.10 -14.19 0.03
C LYS A 81 -9.59 -12.92 -0.68
N GLU A 82 -10.78 -12.41 -0.35
CA GLU A 82 -11.50 -11.39 -1.13
C GLU A 82 -11.17 -9.93 -0.76
N LYS A 83 -10.08 -9.62 -0.06
CA LYS A 83 -9.66 -8.20 0.05
C LYS A 83 -8.16 -7.97 0.17
N ILE A 84 -7.37 -8.62 -0.68
CA ILE A 84 -6.01 -8.15 -0.95
C ILE A 84 -6.11 -7.15 -2.11
N VAL A 85 -5.99 -5.85 -1.80
CA VAL A 85 -6.09 -4.74 -2.78
C VAL A 85 -4.82 -4.58 -3.63
N ILE A 86 -3.76 -5.33 -3.33
CA ILE A 86 -2.48 -5.32 -4.05
C ILE A 86 -2.45 -6.36 -5.18
N ASN A 87 -2.07 -5.91 -6.39
CA ASN A 87 -1.87 -6.78 -7.53
C ASN A 87 -0.59 -7.60 -7.36
N THR A 88 -0.73 -8.90 -7.13
CA THR A 88 0.39 -9.80 -6.84
C THR A 88 1.32 -10.06 -8.03
N ASN A 89 0.84 -9.86 -9.27
CA ASN A 89 1.66 -10.03 -10.46
C ASN A 89 2.63 -8.86 -10.66
N THR A 90 2.21 -7.64 -10.29
CA THR A 90 3.03 -6.42 -10.48
C THR A 90 3.78 -5.99 -9.22
N ALA A 91 3.36 -6.44 -8.04
CA ALA A 91 4.01 -6.11 -6.77
C ALA A 91 5.53 -6.41 -6.72
N PRO A 92 6.05 -7.54 -7.25
CA PRO A 92 7.49 -7.79 -7.26
C PRO A 92 8.27 -6.78 -8.11
N TYR A 93 7.69 -6.31 -9.21
CA TYR A 93 8.29 -5.30 -10.09
C TYR A 93 8.25 -3.90 -9.45
N ALA A 94 7.17 -3.56 -8.75
CA ALA A 94 7.09 -2.32 -7.98
C ALA A 94 8.17 -2.27 -6.88
N ALA A 95 8.37 -3.39 -6.16
CA ALA A 95 9.45 -3.52 -5.18
C ALA A 95 10.84 -3.47 -5.81
N LEU A 96 11.04 -4.02 -7.01
CA LEU A 96 12.29 -3.87 -7.76
C LEU A 96 12.53 -2.42 -8.15
N LEU A 97 11.51 -1.71 -8.63
CA LEU A 97 11.65 -0.32 -9.06
C LEU A 97 12.08 0.56 -7.87
N LEU A 98 11.38 0.44 -6.75
CA LEU A 98 11.74 1.16 -5.52
C LEU A 98 13.16 0.81 -5.05
N ARG A 99 13.53 -0.48 -5.09
CA ARG A 99 14.86 -0.97 -4.71
C ARG A 99 15.96 -0.34 -5.56
N LEU A 100 15.80 -0.32 -6.89
CA LEU A 100 16.77 0.26 -7.80
C LEU A 100 16.86 1.79 -7.60
N SER A 101 15.73 2.47 -7.47
CA SER A 101 15.70 3.91 -7.20
C SER A 101 16.44 4.27 -5.91
N LEU A 102 16.19 3.54 -4.81
CA LEU A 102 16.89 3.72 -3.55
C LEU A 102 18.40 3.45 -3.70
N GLY A 103 18.77 2.32 -4.30
CA GLY A 103 20.17 1.95 -4.47
C GLY A 103 20.96 2.98 -5.27
N ILE A 104 20.42 3.44 -6.39
CA ILE A 104 21.01 4.53 -7.21
C ILE A 104 21.13 5.81 -6.38
N MET A 105 20.13 6.12 -5.56
CA MET A 105 20.14 7.34 -4.77
C MET A 105 21.25 7.34 -3.72
N PHE A 106 21.43 6.24 -2.99
CA PHE A 106 22.53 6.09 -2.03
C PHE A 106 23.90 6.15 -2.72
N ILE A 107 24.05 5.52 -3.88
CA ILE A 107 25.29 5.61 -4.67
C ILE A 107 25.56 7.06 -5.08
N ALA A 108 24.55 7.79 -5.55
CA ALA A 108 24.69 9.19 -5.90
C ALA A 108 25.13 10.05 -4.69
N HIS A 109 24.59 9.80 -3.50
CA HIS A 109 24.98 10.49 -2.27
C HIS A 109 26.40 10.14 -1.82
N ALA A 110 26.82 8.89 -1.97
CA ALA A 110 28.19 8.49 -1.72
C ALA A 110 29.16 9.16 -2.71
N LEU A 111 28.82 9.19 -4.00
CA LEU A 111 29.62 9.86 -5.03
C LEU A 111 29.70 11.37 -4.82
N LEU A 112 28.64 12.01 -4.33
CA LEU A 112 28.66 13.42 -3.93
C LEU A 112 29.72 13.66 -2.84
N LYS A 113 29.80 12.78 -1.83
CA LYS A 113 30.83 12.86 -0.78
C LYS A 113 32.24 12.59 -1.30
N LEU A 114 32.39 11.74 -2.32
CA LEU A 114 33.69 11.39 -2.87
C LEU A 114 34.23 12.42 -3.86
N VAL A 115 33.39 12.91 -4.77
CA VAL A 115 33.80 13.69 -5.94
C VAL A 115 33.57 15.19 -5.75
N VAL A 116 32.46 15.58 -5.12
CA VAL A 116 32.09 17.00 -4.97
C VAL A 116 32.62 17.56 -3.67
N PHE A 117 32.27 16.96 -2.53
CA PHE A 117 32.79 17.40 -1.24
C PHE A 117 34.21 16.93 -0.97
N THR A 118 34.65 15.86 -1.64
CA THR A 118 35.82 15.05 -1.28
C THR A 118 35.72 14.43 0.11
N LEU A 119 36.40 13.30 0.33
CA LEU A 119 36.40 12.67 1.67
C LEU A 119 36.98 13.60 2.75
N PRO A 120 38.09 14.32 2.53
CA PRO A 120 38.59 15.29 3.51
C PRO A 120 37.61 16.44 3.79
N GLY A 121 36.88 16.93 2.78
CA GLY A 121 35.86 17.96 2.98
C GLY A 121 34.67 17.45 3.79
N THR A 122 34.24 16.20 3.54
CA THR A 122 33.19 15.54 4.33
C THR A 122 33.64 15.35 5.78
N VAL A 123 34.89 14.94 6.02
CA VAL A 123 35.47 14.83 7.37
C VAL A 123 35.38 16.16 8.12
N LYS A 124 35.83 17.26 7.50
CA LYS A 124 35.76 18.60 8.08
C LYS A 124 34.32 19.01 8.39
N PHE A 125 33.38 18.71 7.50
CA PHE A 125 31.96 19.01 7.73
C PHE A 125 31.43 18.28 8.97
N PHE A 126 31.76 17.00 9.16
CA PHE A 126 31.35 16.25 10.35
C PHE A 126 31.96 16.85 11.64
N GLU A 127 33.22 17.29 11.58
CA GLU A 127 33.86 17.99 12.70
C GLU A 127 33.16 19.30 13.05
N THR A 128 32.68 20.08 12.06
CA THR A 128 31.89 21.30 12.35
C THR A 128 30.57 21.05 13.06
N LEU A 129 30.03 19.83 12.92
CA LEU A 129 28.80 19.39 13.60
C LEU A 129 29.09 18.79 14.99
N GLY A 130 30.36 18.66 15.38
CA GLY A 130 30.78 18.04 16.64
C GLY A 130 30.84 16.50 16.59
N TYR A 131 30.79 15.89 15.40
CA TYR A 131 30.98 14.45 15.21
C TYR A 131 32.45 14.10 14.96
N PRO A 132 32.90 12.88 15.30
CA PRO A 132 34.24 12.44 14.96
C PRO A 132 34.39 12.31 13.44
N GLY A 133 35.49 12.83 12.89
CA GLY A 133 35.78 12.77 11.45
C GLY A 133 35.79 11.34 10.87
N THR A 134 36.09 10.33 11.70
CA THR A 134 36.03 8.91 11.30
C THR A 134 34.63 8.48 10.84
N LEU A 135 33.58 9.11 11.37
CA LEU A 135 32.19 8.79 11.05
C LEU A 135 31.85 9.14 9.58
N ALA A 136 32.56 10.10 8.97
CA ALA A 136 32.40 10.41 7.55
C ALA A 136 32.72 9.20 6.65
N TYR A 137 33.77 8.43 6.98
CA TYR A 137 34.13 7.22 6.23
C TYR A 137 33.12 6.09 6.43
N VAL A 138 32.58 5.95 7.65
CA VAL A 138 31.55 4.97 7.96
C VAL A 138 30.27 5.27 7.18
N VAL A 139 29.82 6.52 7.19
CA VAL A 139 28.62 6.95 6.44
C VAL A 139 28.83 6.78 4.94
N PHE A 140 29.96 7.24 4.40
CA PHE A 140 30.30 7.07 2.98
C PHE A 140 30.30 5.60 2.55
N SER A 141 31.00 4.74 3.29
CA SER A 141 31.09 3.32 2.97
C SER A 141 29.73 2.62 3.09
N ALA A 142 28.94 2.94 4.13
CA ALA A 142 27.60 2.39 4.29
C ALA A 142 26.64 2.82 3.16
N GLU A 143 26.67 4.08 2.74
CA GLU A 143 25.87 4.55 1.60
C GLU A 143 26.30 3.87 0.29
N LEU A 144 27.61 3.77 0.02
CA LEU A 144 28.10 3.18 -1.22
C LEU A 144 27.84 1.68 -1.29
N VAL A 145 28.22 0.94 -0.24
CA VAL A 145 28.04 -0.51 -0.17
C VAL A 145 26.57 -0.86 -0.03
N GLY A 146 25.82 -0.16 0.83
CA GLY A 146 24.38 -0.35 0.98
C GLY A 146 23.64 -0.06 -0.32
N GLY A 147 23.96 1.02 -1.01
CA GLY A 147 23.41 1.34 -2.32
C GLY A 147 23.69 0.25 -3.36
N ALA A 148 24.94 -0.23 -3.44
CA ALA A 148 25.32 -1.33 -4.33
C ALA A 148 24.57 -2.63 -4.01
N LEU A 149 24.46 -3.00 -2.73
CA LEU A 149 23.72 -4.19 -2.30
C LEU A 149 22.23 -4.08 -2.61
N LEU A 150 21.63 -2.89 -2.51
CA LEU A 150 20.25 -2.66 -2.93
C LEU A 150 20.10 -2.82 -4.44
N VAL A 151 20.98 -2.26 -5.27
CA VAL A 151 20.93 -2.44 -6.73
C VAL A 151 21.03 -3.92 -7.11
N LEU A 152 21.97 -4.64 -6.49
CA LEU A 152 22.16 -6.08 -6.71
C LEU A 152 21.04 -6.94 -6.09
N GLY A 153 20.27 -6.41 -5.15
CA GLY A 153 19.19 -7.13 -4.46
C GLY A 153 19.74 -8.23 -3.57
N VAL A 154 20.75 -7.89 -2.77
CA VAL A 154 21.37 -8.80 -1.79
C VAL A 154 20.93 -8.37 -0.39
N TYR A 155 20.16 -9.23 0.28
CA TYR A 155 19.62 -8.97 1.63
C TYR A 155 18.87 -7.62 1.75
N THR A 156 18.09 -7.28 0.71
CA THR A 156 17.40 -5.99 0.55
C THR A 156 16.72 -5.51 1.82
N ARG A 157 15.96 -6.38 2.51
CA ARG A 157 15.23 -6.00 3.72
C ARG A 157 16.16 -5.48 4.81
N TRP A 158 17.23 -6.21 5.08
CA TRP A 158 18.17 -5.86 6.14
C TRP A 158 19.01 -4.64 5.77
N VAL A 159 19.44 -4.55 4.51
CA VAL A 159 20.18 -3.40 4.01
C VAL A 159 19.33 -2.13 4.08
N SER A 160 18.07 -2.17 3.64
CA SER A 160 17.16 -1.02 3.75
C SER A 160 16.98 -0.57 5.21
N LEU A 161 16.82 -1.50 6.15
CA LEU A 161 16.71 -1.14 7.58
C LEU A 161 18.00 -0.56 8.15
N ALA A 162 19.16 -1.09 7.76
CA ALA A 162 20.46 -0.61 8.21
C ALA A 162 20.79 0.82 7.73
N LEU A 163 20.21 1.26 6.61
CA LEU A 163 20.40 2.61 6.07
C LEU A 163 19.50 3.68 6.75
N ILE A 164 18.43 3.27 7.44
CA ILE A 164 17.50 4.21 8.10
C ILE A 164 18.19 5.09 9.17
N PRO A 165 19.01 4.56 10.09
CA PRO A 165 19.69 5.39 11.08
C PRO A 165 20.58 6.48 10.48
N ILE A 166 21.22 6.21 9.33
CA ILE A 166 22.03 7.19 8.61
C ILE A 166 21.15 8.34 8.09
N LEU A 167 20.00 8.00 7.52
CA LEU A 167 19.04 8.98 7.01
C LEU A 167 18.39 9.80 8.14
N ILE A 168 18.14 9.20 9.30
CA ILE A 168 17.68 9.93 10.49
C ILE A 168 18.79 10.88 10.96
N GLY A 169 20.04 10.43 11.02
CA GLY A 169 21.18 11.29 11.36
C GLY A 169 21.31 12.49 10.40
N ALA A 170 21.18 12.25 9.09
CA ALA A 170 21.15 13.31 8.09
C ALA A 170 19.96 14.27 8.32
N ALA A 171 18.75 13.75 8.52
CA ALA A 171 17.57 14.57 8.79
C ALA A 171 17.81 15.53 9.96
N MET A 172 18.35 15.04 11.07
CA MET A 172 18.60 15.84 12.28
C MET A 172 19.56 17.01 12.04
N VAL A 173 20.58 16.82 11.20
CA VAL A 173 21.52 17.89 10.82
C VAL A 173 20.84 18.97 9.98
N HIS A 174 19.84 18.59 9.17
CA HIS A 174 19.11 19.50 8.29
C HIS A 174 17.85 20.13 8.92
N VAL A 175 17.41 19.69 10.11
CA VAL A 175 16.24 20.28 10.80
C VAL A 175 16.34 21.81 10.94
N PRO A 176 17.48 22.39 11.37
CA PRO A 176 17.63 23.84 11.50
C PRO A 176 17.54 24.61 10.17
N ASN A 177 17.77 23.95 9.03
CA ASN A 177 17.77 24.59 7.71
C ASN A 177 16.36 24.73 7.11
N GLY A 178 15.35 24.11 7.73
CA GLY A 178 13.96 24.10 7.25
C GLY A 178 13.59 22.87 6.42
N TRP A 179 12.34 22.84 5.95
CA TRP A 179 11.74 21.67 5.30
C TRP A 179 12.33 21.38 3.92
N VAL A 180 12.35 22.39 3.03
CA VAL A 180 12.60 22.20 1.59
C VAL A 180 14.06 21.89 1.25
N PHE A 181 14.29 20.91 0.37
CA PHE A 181 15.62 20.49 -0.07
C PHE A 181 16.42 21.65 -0.69
N SER A 182 15.76 22.60 -1.33
CA SER A 182 16.39 23.78 -1.92
C SER A 182 16.77 24.88 -0.91
N ALA A 183 16.55 24.67 0.39
CA ALA A 183 16.98 25.61 1.42
C ALA A 183 18.52 25.71 1.47
N PRO A 184 19.08 26.82 1.99
CA PRO A 184 20.51 26.91 2.25
C PRO A 184 20.99 25.72 3.09
N ASN A 185 22.05 25.04 2.65
CA ASN A 185 22.58 23.81 3.24
C ASN A 185 21.64 22.59 3.19
N GLY A 186 20.54 22.64 2.44
CA GLY A 186 19.58 21.54 2.26
C GLY A 186 18.61 21.36 3.42
N GLY A 187 17.36 21.01 3.09
CA GLY A 187 16.29 20.75 4.06
C GLY A 187 16.12 19.29 4.47
N TRP A 188 15.37 19.06 5.55
CA TRP A 188 15.24 17.75 6.19
C TRP A 188 14.18 16.83 5.54
N GLU A 189 13.31 17.35 4.66
CA GLU A 189 12.23 16.58 4.03
C GLU A 189 12.76 15.35 3.28
N TYR A 190 13.91 15.50 2.63
CA TYR A 190 14.43 14.55 1.67
C TYR A 190 15.04 13.31 2.36
N PRO A 191 15.92 13.45 3.37
CA PRO A 191 16.36 12.31 4.19
C PRO A 191 15.20 11.56 4.86
N VAL A 192 14.17 12.27 5.35
CA VAL A 192 12.99 11.64 5.95
C VAL A 192 12.19 10.85 4.93
N PHE A 193 11.96 11.42 3.74
CA PHE A 193 11.32 10.72 2.63
C PHE A 193 12.06 9.43 2.26
N LEU A 194 13.39 9.49 2.14
CA LEU A 194 14.21 8.31 1.87
C LEU A 194 14.12 7.28 3.00
N ALA A 195 14.01 7.70 4.26
CA ALA A 195 13.92 6.79 5.40
C ALA A 195 12.59 6.01 5.36
N VAL A 196 11.49 6.71 5.07
CA VAL A 196 10.18 6.09 4.85
C VAL A 196 10.22 5.14 3.65
N ALA A 197 10.83 5.55 2.54
CA ALA A 197 10.97 4.69 1.36
C ALA A 197 11.79 3.42 1.66
N CYS A 198 12.86 3.52 2.47
CA CYS A 198 13.60 2.35 2.96
C CYS A 198 12.74 1.44 3.83
N ALA A 199 11.93 2.00 4.73
CA ALA A 199 10.99 1.22 5.53
C ALA A 199 9.95 0.50 4.65
N VAL A 200 9.40 1.19 3.65
CA VAL A 200 8.49 0.60 2.65
C VAL A 200 9.18 -0.52 1.88
N GLN A 201 10.41 -0.32 1.41
CA GLN A 201 11.19 -1.37 0.73
C GLN A 201 11.38 -2.60 1.62
N ALA A 202 11.74 -2.39 2.89
CA ALA A 202 11.92 -3.48 3.85
C ALA A 202 10.62 -4.27 4.10
N LEU A 203 9.47 -3.59 4.09
CA LEU A 203 8.14 -4.20 4.22
C LEU A 203 7.70 -4.95 2.95
N LEU A 204 8.00 -4.41 1.76
CA LEU A 204 7.71 -5.05 0.48
C LEU A 204 8.59 -6.28 0.20
N GLY A 205 9.81 -6.30 0.74
CA GLY A 205 10.79 -7.38 0.56
C GLY A 205 11.75 -7.14 -0.61
N ASP A 206 12.33 -8.21 -1.14
CA ASP A 206 13.45 -8.11 -2.10
C ASP A 206 13.02 -7.72 -3.52
N GLY A 207 11.74 -7.95 -3.87
CA GLY A 207 11.21 -7.73 -5.21
C GLY A 207 11.72 -8.73 -6.25
N ALA A 208 11.43 -8.45 -7.52
CA ALA A 208 11.93 -9.24 -8.64
C ALA A 208 13.46 -9.12 -8.79
N LEU A 209 14.08 -10.08 -9.49
CA LEU A 209 15.50 -10.09 -9.89
C LEU A 209 16.52 -9.83 -8.76
N ALA A 210 16.18 -10.19 -7.52
CA ALA A 210 17.10 -10.10 -6.40
C ALA A 210 18.12 -11.25 -6.45
N LEU A 211 19.42 -10.96 -6.33
CA LEU A 211 20.47 -11.99 -6.34
C LEU A 211 20.47 -12.85 -5.08
N ARG A 212 20.12 -12.28 -3.91
CA ARG A 212 19.97 -13.03 -2.65
C ARG A 212 18.81 -12.49 -1.83
N THR A 213 17.86 -13.37 -1.53
CA THR A 213 16.65 -13.02 -0.78
C THR A 213 16.90 -12.92 0.72
N SER A 214 16.22 -11.98 1.36
CA SER A 214 16.19 -11.80 2.81
C SER A 214 15.20 -12.74 3.51
N ALA A 215 14.30 -13.38 2.75
CA ALA A 215 13.34 -14.34 3.27
C ALA A 215 13.98 -15.74 3.45
N THR A 216 13.78 -16.32 4.62
CA THR A 216 13.87 -17.78 4.80
C THR A 216 12.71 -18.37 3.99
N SER A 217 12.99 -19.06 2.89
CA SER A 217 11.93 -19.77 2.15
C SER A 217 11.14 -20.65 3.13
N PRO A 218 9.80 -20.57 3.19
CA PRO A 218 9.04 -21.72 3.64
C PRO A 218 9.45 -22.84 2.69
N ALA A 219 10.04 -23.90 3.24
CA ALA A 219 10.47 -25.05 2.47
C ALA A 219 9.37 -25.40 1.45
N ARG A 220 9.74 -25.48 0.17
CA ARG A 220 8.90 -26.07 -0.87
C ARG A 220 8.49 -27.45 -0.35
N GLN A 221 7.27 -27.59 0.17
CA GLN A 221 6.73 -28.92 0.46
C GLN A 221 6.53 -29.60 -0.90
N PRO A 222 7.25 -30.70 -1.21
CA PRO A 222 6.91 -31.49 -2.38
C PRO A 222 5.49 -32.04 -2.19
N ALA A 223 4.74 -32.02 -3.29
CA ALA A 223 3.35 -32.45 -3.38
C ALA A 223 3.13 -33.90 -2.95
#